data_AF-A0A661FZ21-F1
#
_entry.id   AF-A0A661FZ21-F1
#
_cell.length_a   1.000
_cell.length_b   1.000
_cell.length_c   1.000
_cell.angle_alpha   90.00
_cell.angle_beta   90.00
_cell.angle_gamma   90.00
#
_symmetry.space_group_name_H-M   'P 1'
#
loop_
_entity.id
_entity.type
_entity.pdbx_description
1 polymer ?
#
loop_
_entity_poly.entity_id
_entity_poly.type
_entity_poly.pdbx_seq_one_letter_code
_entity_poly.pdbx_strand_id
1 'polypeptide(L)'
;LLGIKDENEIYITQSWVNRSKPGEFHPKHKHPNSVISGVMFFDENNDGSLPPIRFHRTLEMFPLEFEFDNLNESNAGCRSFETVQGGLILFPSLLEHDVAKNESDRVRTSISFNTYVRGVVGGRKKLTEVNIA
;
A
#
# COMPACT_ATOMS: atom_id res chain seq x y z
N LEU A 1 8.73 13.66 -6.26
CA LEU A 1 8.11 12.79 -5.23
C LEU A 1 9.15 11.91 -4.53
N LEU A 2 10.03 11.19 -5.24
CA LEU A 2 11.04 10.30 -4.60
C LEU A 2 12.48 10.82 -4.65
N GLY A 3 12.80 11.75 -5.55
CA GLY A 3 14.15 12.34 -5.64
C GLY A 3 15.26 11.32 -5.97
N ILE A 4 14.92 10.20 -6.62
CA ILE A 4 15.90 9.25 -7.12
C ILE A 4 16.62 9.82 -8.34
N LYS A 5 17.82 9.33 -8.64
CA LYS A 5 18.57 9.77 -9.82
C LYS A 5 17.81 9.47 -11.11
N ASP A 6 17.90 10.37 -12.07
CA ASP A 6 17.21 10.28 -13.37
C ASP A 6 17.55 9.03 -14.20
N GLU A 7 18.72 8.42 -13.96
CA GLU A 7 19.14 7.15 -14.58
C GLU A 7 18.33 5.94 -14.08
N ASN A 8 17.49 6.11 -13.06
CA ASN A 8 16.61 5.08 -12.53
C ASN A 8 15.15 5.37 -12.90
N GLU A 9 14.57 4.48 -13.70
CA GLU A 9 13.16 4.56 -14.11
C GLU A 9 12.31 3.65 -13.20
N ILE A 10 11.22 4.19 -12.63
CA ILE A 10 10.18 3.36 -12.01
C ILE A 10 9.06 3.16 -13.02
N TYR A 11 8.74 1.90 -13.30
CA TYR A 11 7.73 1.53 -14.29
C TYR A 11 6.72 0.53 -13.71
N ILE A 12 5.50 0.55 -14.25
CA ILE A 12 4.44 -0.38 -13.86
C ILE A 12 4.75 -1.77 -14.46
N THR A 13 4.79 -2.79 -13.60
CA THR A 13 4.97 -4.19 -14.03
C THR A 13 3.65 -4.91 -14.22
N GLN A 14 2.67 -4.62 -13.37
CA GLN A 14 1.35 -5.25 -13.38
C GLN A 14 0.30 -4.23 -12.95
N SER A 15 -0.89 -4.33 -13.52
CA SER A 15 -2.08 -3.62 -13.06
C SER A 15 -3.32 -4.51 -13.18
N TRP A 16 -4.27 -4.34 -12.27
CA TRP A 16 -5.50 -5.10 -12.25
C TRP A 16 -6.63 -4.33 -11.59
N VAL A 17 -7.87 -4.71 -11.93
CA VAL A 17 -9.08 -4.16 -11.31
C VAL A 17 -9.50 -5.08 -10.17
N ASN A 18 -9.76 -4.51 -8.99
CA ASN A 18 -10.44 -5.19 -7.90
C ASN A 18 -11.90 -4.75 -7.89
N ARG A 19 -12.83 -5.72 -7.76
CA ARG A 19 -14.25 -5.49 -7.55
C ARG A 19 -14.67 -6.26 -6.30
N SER A 20 -14.57 -5.61 -5.14
CA SER A 20 -14.93 -6.19 -3.86
C SER A 20 -16.43 -6.08 -3.65
N LYS A 21 -17.14 -7.20 -3.82
CA LYS A 21 -18.58 -7.33 -3.62
C LYS A 21 -18.94 -7.36 -2.13
N PRO A 22 -20.23 -7.17 -1.78
CA PRO A 22 -20.70 -7.39 -0.41
C PRO A 22 -20.24 -8.74 0.13
N GLY A 23 -19.64 -8.74 1.31
CA GLY A 23 -19.10 -9.91 1.98
C GLY A 23 -17.65 -10.26 1.66
N GLU A 24 -17.05 -9.68 0.61
CA GLU A 24 -15.66 -9.94 0.23
C GLU A 24 -14.67 -9.07 1.03
N PHE A 25 -13.44 -9.55 1.16
CA PHE A 25 -12.34 -8.85 1.80
C PHE A 25 -11.02 -9.19 1.11
N HIS A 26 -9.99 -8.38 1.34
CA HIS A 26 -8.63 -8.70 0.89
C HIS A 26 -7.79 -9.05 2.12
N PRO A 27 -7.24 -10.26 2.22
CA PRO A 27 -6.44 -10.66 3.37
C PRO A 27 -5.15 -9.85 3.45
N LYS A 28 -4.53 -9.85 4.64
CA LYS A 28 -3.26 -9.17 4.89
C LYS A 28 -2.14 -9.75 4.04
N HIS A 29 -1.49 -8.90 3.26
CA HIS A 29 -0.40 -9.29 2.36
C HIS A 29 0.55 -8.11 2.07
N LYS A 30 1.61 -8.40 1.31
CA LYS A 30 2.55 -7.44 0.73
C LYS A 30 2.84 -7.83 -0.73
N HIS A 31 3.47 -6.96 -1.50
CA HIS A 31 3.74 -7.20 -2.93
C HIS A 31 5.21 -7.57 -3.15
N PRO A 32 5.56 -8.87 -3.21
CA PRO A 32 6.93 -9.29 -3.51
C PRO A 32 7.33 -8.88 -4.93
N ASN A 33 8.62 -8.70 -5.17
CA ASN A 33 9.20 -8.28 -6.46
C ASN A 33 8.66 -6.94 -6.97
N SER A 34 8.27 -6.04 -6.07
CA SER A 34 7.81 -4.69 -6.36
C SER A 34 8.49 -3.69 -5.41
N VAL A 35 8.68 -2.45 -5.87
CA VAL A 35 9.32 -1.38 -5.08
C VAL A 35 8.27 -0.47 -4.45
N ILE A 36 7.36 0.04 -5.28
CA ILE A 36 6.20 0.84 -4.86
C ILE A 36 4.96 0.20 -5.45
N SER A 37 3.94 0.02 -4.63
CA SER A 37 2.62 -0.41 -5.09
C SER A 37 1.64 0.75 -4.93
N GLY A 38 0.57 0.70 -5.69
CA GLY A 38 -0.46 1.73 -5.65
C GLY A 38 -1.87 1.17 -5.76
N VAL A 39 -2.82 1.95 -5.26
CA VAL A 39 -4.24 1.71 -5.43
C VAL A 39 -4.95 3.03 -5.73
N MET A 40 -5.79 3.03 -6.76
CA MET A 40 -6.63 4.15 -7.14
C MET A 40 -8.11 3.76 -6.99
N PHE A 41 -8.89 4.62 -6.33
CA PHE A 41 -10.30 4.36 -6.05
C PHE A 41 -11.22 5.08 -7.04
N PHE A 42 -12.32 4.42 -7.40
CA PHE A 42 -13.27 4.94 -8.40
C PHE A 42 -14.64 5.25 -7.82
N ASP A 43 -14.98 4.70 -6.65
CA ASP A 43 -16.29 4.90 -6.04
C ASP A 43 -16.30 6.09 -5.08
N GLU A 44 -17.41 6.81 -5.05
CA GLU A 44 -17.71 7.79 -4.01
C GLU A 44 -18.01 7.10 -2.69
N ASN A 45 -17.47 7.60 -1.58
CA ASN A 45 -17.68 7.03 -0.24
C ASN A 45 -18.12 8.10 0.78
N ASN A 46 -19.02 9.00 0.37
CA ASN A 46 -19.46 10.12 1.22
C ASN A 46 -20.16 9.67 2.51
N ASP A 47 -20.71 8.46 2.52
CA ASP A 47 -21.38 7.82 3.67
C ASP A 47 -20.43 6.98 4.54
N GLY A 48 -19.16 6.81 4.13
CA GLY A 48 -18.18 5.99 4.82
C GLY A 48 -18.50 4.49 4.82
N SER A 49 -19.40 4.01 3.96
CA SER A 49 -19.88 2.63 3.97
C SER A 49 -18.90 1.63 3.34
N LEU A 50 -18.08 2.07 2.38
CA LEU A 50 -17.11 1.21 1.71
C LEU A 50 -15.88 0.97 2.60
N PRO A 51 -15.34 -0.25 2.64
CA PRO A 51 -14.26 -0.59 3.54
C PRO A 51 -12.98 0.19 3.21
N PRO A 52 -12.26 0.70 4.23
CA PRO A 52 -10.98 1.37 4.03
C PRO A 52 -9.87 0.36 3.71
N ILE A 53 -8.78 0.86 3.11
CA ILE A 53 -7.52 0.11 3.08
C ILE A 53 -6.79 0.31 4.42
N ARG A 54 -6.22 -0.76 4.96
CA ARG A 54 -5.50 -0.75 6.23
C ARG A 54 -4.03 -1.05 6.00
N PHE A 55 -3.14 -0.23 6.55
CA PHE A 55 -1.70 -0.44 6.54
C PHE A 55 -1.20 -0.79 7.93
N HIS A 56 -0.36 -1.82 8.01
CA HIS A 56 0.15 -2.37 9.24
C HIS A 56 1.61 -2.02 9.42
N ARG A 57 1.97 -1.68 10.65
CA ARG A 57 3.35 -1.46 11.05
C ARG A 57 4.16 -2.75 10.87
N THR A 58 5.32 -2.64 10.25
CA THR A 58 6.20 -3.80 9.98
C THR A 58 7.00 -4.24 11.20
N LEU A 59 7.28 -3.33 12.13
CA LEU A 59 8.11 -3.58 13.31
C LEU A 59 7.35 -3.21 14.57
N GLU A 60 7.40 -4.07 15.57
CA GLU A 60 6.90 -3.76 16.91
C GLU A 60 7.62 -2.53 17.49
N MET A 61 6.87 -1.70 18.20
CA MET A 61 7.42 -0.47 18.79
C MET A 61 8.22 -0.76 20.04
N PHE A 62 7.71 -1.69 20.85
CA PHE A 62 8.24 -2.01 22.16
C PHE A 62 8.35 -3.53 22.26
N PRO A 63 9.31 -4.05 23.03
CA PRO A 63 9.34 -5.46 23.39
C PRO A 63 8.30 -5.82 24.47
N LEU A 64 7.31 -4.94 24.70
CA LEU A 64 6.30 -5.01 25.76
C LEU A 64 4.92 -4.70 25.16
N GLU A 65 3.90 -5.43 25.62
CA GLU A 65 2.50 -5.23 25.22
C GLU A 65 1.83 -4.21 26.16
N PHE A 66 1.92 -2.93 25.80
CA PHE A 66 1.21 -1.89 26.53
C PHE A 66 -0.27 -1.85 26.14
N GLU A 67 -1.14 -1.71 27.14
CA GLU A 67 -2.50 -1.24 26.93
C GLU A 67 -2.48 0.29 26.83
N PHE A 68 -2.99 0.85 25.73
CA PHE A 68 -3.03 2.29 25.52
C PHE A 68 -4.45 2.82 25.70
N ASP A 69 -4.61 3.89 26.49
CA ASP A 69 -5.89 4.59 26.60
C ASP A 69 -6.36 5.17 25.25
N ASN A 70 -5.42 5.57 24.39
CA ASN A 70 -5.69 6.18 23.09
C ASN A 70 -4.61 5.81 22.05
N LEU A 71 -5.04 5.58 20.80
CA LEU A 71 -4.13 5.33 19.68
C LEU A 71 -3.80 6.63 18.91
N ASN A 72 -2.52 6.86 18.61
CA ASN A 72 -1.99 8.00 17.87
C ASN A 72 -0.91 7.53 16.85
N GLU A 73 -0.43 8.45 16.01
CA GLU A 73 0.53 8.13 14.94
C GLU A 73 1.78 7.40 15.43
N SER A 74 2.22 7.72 16.65
CA SER A 74 3.33 7.05 17.28
C SER A 74 2.95 5.62 17.65
N ASN A 75 1.93 5.37 18.47
CA ASN A 75 1.73 4.04 19.07
C ASN A 75 0.90 3.04 18.25
N ALA A 76 0.24 3.46 17.16
CA ALA A 76 -0.65 2.55 16.45
C ALA A 76 0.07 1.48 15.63
N GLY A 77 -0.39 0.23 15.74
CA GLY A 77 0.04 -0.88 14.90
C GLY A 77 -0.60 -0.90 13.51
N CYS A 78 -1.72 -0.20 13.33
CA CYS A 78 -2.47 -0.16 12.08
C CYS A 78 -3.11 1.22 11.84
N ARG A 79 -3.18 1.61 10.57
CA ARG A 79 -3.85 2.84 10.11
C ARG A 79 -4.74 2.56 8.91
N SER A 80 -5.94 3.12 8.94
CA SER A 80 -6.94 3.00 7.89
C SER A 80 -6.98 4.27 7.04
N PHE A 81 -7.16 4.12 5.74
CA PHE A 81 -7.39 5.21 4.80
C PHE A 81 -8.67 4.95 4.03
N GLU A 82 -9.56 5.94 4.06
CA GLU A 82 -10.88 5.85 3.44
C GLU A 82 -10.80 5.79 1.91
N THR A 83 -11.82 5.18 1.32
CA THR A 83 -11.97 5.13 -0.14
C THR A 83 -12.39 6.52 -0.64
N VAL A 84 -11.45 7.30 -1.17
CA VAL A 84 -11.73 8.63 -1.74
C VAL A 84 -11.73 8.52 -3.26
N GLN A 85 -12.85 8.84 -3.91
CA GLN A 85 -12.95 8.79 -5.38
C GLN A 85 -11.83 9.61 -6.05
N GLY A 86 -11.16 9.00 -7.02
CA GLY A 86 -10.01 9.59 -7.72
C GLY A 86 -8.73 9.65 -6.88
N GLY A 87 -8.79 9.28 -5.60
CA GLY A 87 -7.65 9.20 -4.71
C GLY A 87 -6.70 8.09 -5.14
N LEU A 88 -5.41 8.43 -5.26
CA LEU A 88 -4.31 7.50 -5.49
C LEU A 88 -3.48 7.42 -4.21
N ILE A 89 -3.35 6.21 -3.66
CA ILE A 89 -2.43 5.93 -2.56
C ILE A 89 -1.23 5.19 -3.14
N LEU A 90 -0.03 5.71 -2.88
CA LEU A 90 1.25 5.07 -3.18
C LEU A 90 1.91 4.65 -1.87
N PHE A 91 2.43 3.43 -1.82
CA PHE A 91 3.04 2.88 -0.61
C PHE A 91 4.21 1.95 -0.94
N PRO A 92 5.20 1.81 -0.04
CA PRO A 92 6.27 0.82 -0.21
C PRO A 92 5.68 -0.58 -0.36
N SER A 93 6.09 -1.35 -1.36
CA SER A 93 5.51 -2.68 -1.61
C SER A 93 5.72 -3.68 -0.47
N LEU A 94 6.66 -3.41 0.45
CA LEU A 94 6.90 -4.18 1.67
C LEU A 94 5.87 -3.91 2.77
N LEU A 95 5.14 -2.79 2.70
CA LEU A 95 4.17 -2.40 3.72
C LEU A 95 2.97 -3.36 3.68
N GLU A 96 2.79 -4.10 4.76
CA GLU A 96 1.69 -5.04 4.88
C GLU A 96 0.37 -4.28 4.93
N HIS A 97 -0.59 -4.73 4.14
CA HIS A 97 -1.90 -4.10 4.05
C HIS A 97 -2.98 -5.13 3.80
N ASP A 98 -4.21 -4.73 4.13
CA ASP A 98 -5.41 -5.50 3.88
C ASP A 98 -6.58 -4.56 3.57
N VAL A 99 -7.72 -5.14 3.19
CA VAL A 99 -8.98 -4.41 3.12
C VAL A 99 -9.99 -5.19 3.96
N ALA A 100 -10.64 -4.48 4.87
CA ALA A 100 -11.68 -5.06 5.71
C ALA A 100 -12.84 -5.62 4.86
N LYS A 101 -13.65 -6.49 5.46
CA LYS A 101 -14.83 -7.04 4.80
C LYS A 101 -15.78 -5.92 4.40
N ASN A 102 -16.25 -6.00 3.17
CA ASN A 102 -17.26 -5.09 2.66
C ASN A 102 -18.63 -5.45 3.27
N GLU A 103 -19.03 -4.69 4.30
CA GLU A 103 -20.34 -4.85 4.94
C GLU A 103 -21.44 -3.97 4.29
N SER A 104 -21.10 -3.20 3.25
CA SER A 104 -22.07 -2.45 2.46
C SER A 104 -22.77 -3.34 1.42
N ASP A 105 -23.85 -2.83 0.82
CA ASP A 105 -24.54 -3.45 -0.31
C ASP A 105 -23.94 -3.04 -1.68
N ARG A 106 -22.85 -2.27 -1.67
CA ARG A 106 -22.19 -1.70 -2.85
C ARG A 106 -20.95 -2.49 -3.24
N VAL A 107 -20.57 -2.43 -4.51
CA VAL A 107 -19.28 -2.96 -4.98
C VAL A 107 -18.22 -1.87 -4.84
N ARG A 108 -17.11 -2.19 -4.19
CA ARG A 108 -15.92 -1.32 -4.16
C ARG A 108 -14.98 -1.67 -5.32
N THR A 109 -14.78 -0.71 -6.21
CA THR A 109 -13.94 -0.79 -7.39
C THR A 109 -12.65 0.00 -7.22
N SER A 110 -11.52 -0.67 -7.42
CA SER A 110 -10.21 -0.03 -7.44
C SER A 110 -9.33 -0.57 -8.56
N ILE A 111 -8.35 0.22 -8.98
CA ILE A 111 -7.23 -0.27 -9.79
C ILE A 111 -6.00 -0.34 -8.89
N SER A 112 -5.40 -1.52 -8.82
CA SER A 112 -4.13 -1.73 -8.14
C SER A 112 -3.02 -1.94 -9.16
N PHE A 113 -1.80 -1.58 -8.79
CA PHE A 113 -0.63 -1.81 -9.62
C PHE A 113 0.63 -2.02 -8.79
N ASN A 114 1.58 -2.73 -9.39
CA ASN A 114 2.93 -2.94 -8.89
C ASN A 114 3.93 -2.24 -9.79
N THR A 115 5.07 -1.85 -9.21
CA THR A 115 6.14 -1.19 -9.95
C THR A 115 7.50 -1.83 -9.67
N TYR A 116 8.40 -1.73 -10.63
CA TYR A 116 9.80 -2.08 -10.44
C TYR A 116 10.70 -0.97 -10.99
N VAL A 117 12.01 -1.16 -10.85
CA VAL A 117 13.02 -0.18 -11.25
C VAL A 117 13.86 -0.72 -12.40
N ARG A 118 14.22 0.13 -13.35
CA ARG A 118 15.31 -0.09 -14.33
C ARG A 118 16.41 0.91 -14.08
N GLY A 119 17.64 0.54 -14.44
CA GLY A 119 18.83 1.39 -14.32
C GLY A 119 19.84 0.86 -13.31
N VAL A 120 20.75 1.75 -12.90
CA VAL A 120 21.85 1.42 -11.99
C VAL A 120 21.49 1.81 -10.56
N VAL A 121 21.26 0.81 -9.72
CA VAL A 121 20.90 0.98 -8.30
C VAL A 121 22.10 0.66 -7.41
N GLY A 122 22.24 1.39 -6.30
CA GLY A 122 23.36 1.23 -5.36
C GLY A 122 24.59 2.04 -5.77
N GLY A 123 25.79 1.58 -5.41
CA GLY A 123 27.01 2.28 -5.85
C GLY A 123 28.30 1.51 -5.62
N ARG A 124 29.25 1.65 -6.58
CA ARG A 124 30.54 0.92 -6.60
C ARG A 124 31.33 1.03 -5.31
N LYS A 125 31.43 2.23 -4.73
CA LYS A 125 32.22 2.47 -3.51
C LYS A 125 31.70 1.67 -2.31
N LYS A 126 30.38 1.40 -2.27
CA LYS A 126 29.74 0.61 -1.20
C LYS A 126 29.59 -0.87 -1.56
N LEU A 127 30.06 -1.28 -2.75
CA LEU A 127 29.91 -2.65 -3.26
C LEU A 127 28.46 -3.13 -3.34
N THR A 128 27.52 -2.20 -3.61
CA THR A 128 26.08 -2.50 -3.73
C THR A 128 25.51 -2.21 -5.13
N GLU A 129 26.37 -1.88 -6.09
CA GLU A 129 25.93 -1.54 -7.45
C GLU A 129 25.35 -2.76 -8.16
N VAL A 130 24.16 -2.60 -8.74
CA VAL A 130 23.51 -3.56 -9.62
C VAL A 130 22.89 -2.82 -10.80
N ASN A 131 23.04 -3.39 -11.99
CA ASN A 131 22.36 -2.91 -13.19
C ASN A 131 21.11 -3.78 -13.42
N ILE A 132 19.95 -3.14 -13.39
CA ILE A 132 18.65 -3.79 -13.58
C ILE A 132 18.13 -3.38 -14.97
N ALA A 133 18.15 -4.33 -15.90
CA ALA A 133 17.72 -4.15 -17.29
C ALA A 133 16.20 -4.23 -17.45
#